data_AF-A0A7W7Z0S7-F1
#
_entry.id   AF-A0A7W7Z0S7-F1
#
_cell.length_a   1.000
_cell.length_b   1.000
_cell.length_c   1.000
_cell.angle_alpha   90.00
_cell.angle_beta   90.00
_cell.angle_gamma   90.00
#
_symmetry.space_group_name_H-M   'P 1'
#
loop_
_entity.id
_entity.type
_entity.pdbx_description
1 polymer ?
#
loop_
_entity_poly.entity_id
_entity_poly.type
_entity_poly.pdbx_seq_one_letter_code
_entity_poly.pdbx_strand_id
1 'polypeptide(L)'
;MTNIDSPARLTRRALLGAAALLAAPAAAFAAPAGFAEWRDGFRAKALAKGISDATYARVMGSLEPDMSVFRQMQKQPEFNEQLWQYINRRVSDWRIINGREALKQHAALFARIERDFGVERGTLLALWGVESAYGDPLVQQNHMRPVFPSLAALAWKEPRRRVYWETELINALKIVDRGWSTPQEMRGSWAGAMGHTQWMPEVWLNVGIDYDGDGKVSPFGRPDDALGSSAKFLLNRGKYHRGEHWGYEVQGPGGSFSGSRSYLAWSRSGVTRIDGEPYPDPQANAQMWIPVEGGPKFLLGPNFYAVKSYNPSMNYALAICHLGDRILGAPPFQQPFPGSERALTLAEVQEMQTRLTRAGFDTGGTDGRVGNDTMKAIRDYQNKIGLSPADGYGGLKVLAALRQGR
;
A
#
# COMPACT_ATOMS: atom_id res chain seq x y z
N MET A 1 -80.31 -5.97 21.14
CA MET A 1 -80.79 -7.34 21.40
C MET A 1 -79.70 -8.31 20.98
N THR A 2 -79.17 -9.06 21.96
CA THR A 2 -78.62 -10.44 21.87
C THR A 2 -77.88 -10.83 20.57
N ASN A 3 -76.54 -10.85 20.52
CA ASN A 3 -75.59 -11.84 21.07
C ASN A 3 -75.56 -13.16 20.25
N ILE A 4 -74.32 -13.66 20.04
CA ILE A 4 -73.88 -15.07 19.90
C ILE A 4 -73.34 -15.55 18.52
N ASP A 5 -72.05 -15.93 18.58
CA ASP A 5 -71.32 -17.09 18.00
C ASP A 5 -70.26 -17.00 16.88
N SER A 6 -69.14 -17.63 17.25
CA SER A 6 -67.83 -17.85 16.60
C SER A 6 -67.86 -19.07 15.63
N PRO A 7 -66.75 -19.82 15.38
CA PRO A 7 -65.77 -19.59 14.33
C PRO A 7 -65.58 -20.79 13.36
N ALA A 8 -64.76 -20.57 12.33
CA ALA A 8 -63.91 -21.54 11.62
C ALA A 8 -64.55 -22.58 10.67
N ARG A 9 -64.09 -22.55 9.41
CA ARG A 9 -63.32 -23.59 8.68
C ARG A 9 -63.70 -23.58 7.20
N LEU A 10 -62.69 -23.53 6.33
CA LEU A 10 -62.62 -24.36 5.13
C LEU A 10 -61.17 -24.38 4.63
N THR A 11 -60.58 -25.57 4.75
CA THR A 11 -59.25 -25.93 4.27
C THR A 11 -59.30 -26.50 2.84
N ARG A 12 -58.28 -26.10 2.05
CA ARG A 12 -57.58 -26.82 0.97
C ARG A 12 -58.33 -27.22 -0.31
N ARG A 13 -57.87 -26.65 -1.44
CA ARG A 13 -57.38 -27.32 -2.67
C ARG A 13 -56.63 -26.26 -3.50
N ALA A 14 -55.31 -26.18 -3.41
CA ALA A 14 -54.34 -26.85 -4.28
C ALA A 14 -54.52 -26.50 -5.78
N LEU A 15 -53.84 -25.44 -6.22
CA LEU A 15 -53.43 -25.23 -7.62
C LEU A 15 -51.95 -24.85 -7.60
N LEU A 16 -51.11 -25.83 -7.86
CA LEU A 16 -49.69 -25.69 -8.19
C LEU A 16 -49.60 -25.08 -9.59
N GLY A 17 -49.40 -23.76 -9.65
CA GLY A 17 -48.94 -23.08 -10.85
C GLY A 17 -47.41 -23.08 -10.87
N ALA A 18 -46.80 -23.94 -11.69
CA ALA A 18 -45.38 -23.95 -11.93
C ALA A 18 -44.98 -22.67 -12.70
N ALA A 19 -44.50 -21.65 -11.98
CA ALA A 19 -43.76 -20.55 -12.57
C ALA A 19 -42.33 -21.03 -12.83
N ALA A 20 -42.07 -21.47 -14.06
CA ALA A 20 -40.71 -21.68 -14.53
C ALA A 20 -40.00 -20.31 -14.59
N LEU A 21 -39.27 -19.98 -13.53
CA LEU A 21 -38.22 -18.98 -13.57
C LEU A 21 -37.18 -19.45 -14.59
N LEU A 22 -37.24 -18.90 -15.80
CA LEU A 22 -36.13 -18.94 -16.74
C LEU A 22 -34.98 -18.16 -16.11
N ALA A 23 -34.16 -18.87 -15.33
CA ALA A 23 -32.82 -18.42 -14.99
C ALA A 23 -32.05 -18.30 -16.30
N ALA A 24 -31.90 -17.07 -16.80
CA ALA A 24 -30.95 -16.81 -17.86
C ALA A 24 -29.58 -17.34 -17.39
N PRO A 25 -28.92 -18.23 -18.14
CA PRO A 25 -27.59 -18.67 -17.76
C PRO A 25 -26.72 -17.42 -17.71
N ALA A 26 -26.07 -17.18 -16.58
CA ALA A 26 -24.98 -16.22 -16.52
C ALA A 26 -24.00 -16.61 -17.63
N ALA A 27 -23.88 -15.78 -18.67
CA ALA A 27 -22.91 -15.99 -19.72
C ALA A 27 -21.54 -16.00 -19.03
N ALA A 28 -20.97 -17.20 -18.86
CA ALA A 28 -19.57 -17.33 -18.51
C ALA A 28 -18.80 -16.63 -19.62
N PHE A 29 -18.19 -15.49 -19.31
CA PHE A 29 -17.29 -14.83 -20.24
C PHE A 29 -16.19 -15.83 -20.56
N ALA A 30 -16.22 -16.38 -21.77
CA ALA A 30 -15.21 -17.33 -22.21
C ALA A 30 -13.84 -16.65 -22.21
N ALA A 31 -12.81 -17.41 -21.87
CA ALA A 31 -11.44 -16.94 -21.95
C ALA A 31 -11.12 -16.27 -23.29
N PRO A 32 -10.32 -15.19 -23.28
CA PRO A 32 -9.79 -14.63 -24.51
C PRO A 32 -9.15 -15.72 -25.37
N ALA A 33 -9.38 -15.68 -26.68
CA ALA A 33 -8.85 -16.68 -27.61
C ALA A 33 -7.33 -16.89 -27.40
N GLY A 34 -6.92 -18.16 -27.26
CA GLY A 34 -5.53 -18.55 -27.03
C GLY A 34 -5.05 -18.55 -25.57
N PHE A 35 -5.85 -18.07 -24.61
CA PHE A 35 -5.46 -18.17 -23.20
C PHE A 35 -5.52 -19.61 -22.68
N ALA A 36 -6.57 -20.37 -23.01
CA ALA A 36 -6.71 -21.76 -22.61
C ALA A 36 -5.52 -22.61 -23.11
N GLU A 37 -5.13 -22.46 -24.39
CA GLU A 37 -3.96 -23.14 -24.96
C GLU A 37 -2.66 -22.75 -24.24
N TRP A 38 -2.45 -21.45 -23.98
CA TRP A 38 -1.28 -21.01 -23.21
C TRP A 38 -1.27 -21.59 -21.81
N ARG A 39 -2.41 -21.60 -21.11
CA ARG A 39 -2.55 -22.16 -19.77
C ARG A 39 -2.18 -23.64 -19.79
N ASP A 40 -2.76 -24.40 -20.70
CA ASP A 40 -2.53 -25.85 -20.78
C ASP A 40 -1.05 -26.16 -21.09
N GLY A 41 -0.42 -25.38 -21.98
CA GLY A 41 1.02 -25.46 -22.23
C GLY A 41 1.88 -25.02 -21.03
N PHE A 42 1.42 -24.04 -20.24
CA PHE A 42 2.10 -23.57 -19.04
C PHE A 42 2.09 -24.60 -17.91
N ARG A 43 1.11 -25.51 -17.87
CA ARG A 43 1.03 -26.59 -16.86
C ARG A 43 2.33 -27.38 -16.76
N ALA A 44 2.90 -27.79 -17.89
CA ALA A 44 4.15 -28.56 -17.89
C ALA A 44 5.31 -27.81 -17.20
N LYS A 45 5.40 -26.49 -17.41
CA LYS A 45 6.40 -25.64 -16.75
C LYS A 45 6.17 -25.55 -15.24
N ALA A 46 4.92 -25.38 -14.81
CA ALA A 46 4.58 -25.30 -13.39
C ALA A 46 4.88 -26.62 -12.65
N LEU A 47 4.48 -27.76 -13.22
CA LEU A 47 4.76 -29.08 -12.66
C LEU A 47 6.26 -29.35 -12.58
N ALA A 48 7.04 -28.99 -13.62
CA ALA A 48 8.50 -29.11 -13.61
C ALA A 48 9.19 -28.24 -12.54
N LYS A 49 8.48 -27.24 -11.98
CA LYS A 49 8.93 -26.40 -10.87
C LYS A 49 8.38 -26.85 -9.51
N GLY A 50 7.78 -28.05 -9.45
CA GLY A 50 7.35 -28.70 -8.22
C GLY A 50 5.95 -28.33 -7.74
N ILE A 51 5.13 -27.67 -8.56
CA ILE A 51 3.72 -27.43 -8.23
C ILE A 51 2.96 -28.75 -8.33
N SER A 52 2.16 -29.10 -7.32
CA SER A 52 1.29 -30.28 -7.41
C SER A 52 0.21 -30.12 -8.47
N ASP A 53 -0.19 -31.24 -9.09
CA ASP A 53 -1.27 -31.21 -10.08
C ASP A 53 -2.60 -30.75 -9.48
N ALA A 54 -2.88 -31.17 -8.24
CA ALA A 54 -4.07 -30.74 -7.50
C ALA A 54 -4.10 -29.21 -7.31
N THR A 55 -2.98 -28.59 -6.94
CA THR A 55 -2.90 -27.13 -6.83
C THR A 55 -3.04 -26.47 -8.19
N TYR A 56 -2.36 -26.97 -9.23
CA TYR A 56 -2.49 -26.40 -10.57
C TYR A 56 -3.94 -26.44 -11.06
N ALA A 57 -4.61 -27.59 -10.97
CA ALA A 57 -6.00 -27.75 -11.36
C ALA A 57 -6.94 -26.82 -10.57
N ARG A 58 -6.76 -26.75 -9.24
CA ARG A 58 -7.54 -25.89 -8.33
C ARG A 58 -7.40 -24.41 -8.65
N VAL A 59 -6.20 -23.95 -8.97
CA VAL A 59 -5.93 -22.51 -9.17
C VAL A 59 -6.13 -22.09 -10.62
N MET A 60 -5.58 -22.84 -11.57
CA MET A 60 -5.51 -22.45 -12.98
C MET A 60 -6.65 -23.03 -13.81
N GLY A 61 -7.24 -24.17 -13.44
CA GLY A 61 -8.13 -24.96 -14.31
C GLY A 61 -9.32 -24.22 -14.92
N SER A 62 -9.88 -23.24 -14.20
CA SER A 62 -10.96 -22.34 -14.66
C SER A 62 -10.56 -20.87 -14.61
N LEU A 63 -9.27 -20.57 -14.45
CA LEU A 63 -8.80 -19.21 -14.31
C LEU A 63 -9.02 -18.43 -15.59
N GLU A 64 -9.48 -17.19 -15.43
CA GLU A 64 -9.58 -16.21 -16.50
C GLU A 64 -8.57 -15.07 -16.28
N PRO A 65 -7.84 -14.61 -17.32
CA PRO A 65 -6.85 -13.57 -17.17
C PRO A 65 -7.52 -12.20 -16.98
N ASP A 66 -7.03 -11.42 -16.02
CA ASP A 66 -7.47 -10.04 -15.83
C ASP A 66 -6.74 -9.11 -16.81
N MET A 67 -7.31 -8.91 -17.99
CA MET A 67 -6.70 -8.07 -19.03
C MET A 67 -6.67 -6.56 -18.67
N SER A 68 -7.36 -6.13 -17.61
CA SER A 68 -7.34 -4.72 -17.22
C SER A 68 -6.01 -4.27 -16.60
N VAL A 69 -5.14 -5.21 -16.22
CA VAL A 69 -3.77 -4.93 -15.73
C VAL A 69 -2.95 -4.10 -16.73
N PHE A 70 -3.15 -4.30 -18.03
CA PHE A 70 -2.42 -3.56 -19.07
C PHE A 70 -2.81 -2.09 -19.14
N ARG A 71 -4.04 -1.73 -18.73
CA ARG A 71 -4.44 -0.31 -18.59
C ARG A 71 -3.71 0.37 -17.44
N GLN A 72 -3.46 -0.35 -16.34
CA GLN A 72 -2.70 0.17 -15.19
C GLN A 72 -1.21 0.31 -15.51
N MET A 73 -0.66 -0.61 -16.31
CA MET A 73 0.74 -0.55 -16.75
C MET A 73 1.05 0.72 -17.55
N GLN A 74 0.09 1.24 -18.33
CA GLN A 74 0.26 2.45 -19.14
C GLN A 74 0.07 3.76 -18.35
N LYS A 75 -0.51 3.71 -17.14
CA LYS A 75 -0.85 4.88 -16.32
C LYS A 75 -0.03 4.88 -15.02
N GLN A 76 1.06 5.65 -14.99
CA GLN A 76 1.88 5.85 -13.79
C GLN A 76 1.95 7.35 -13.45
N PRO A 77 0.93 7.91 -12.78
CA PRO A 77 0.82 9.36 -12.53
C PRO A 77 1.88 9.91 -11.55
N GLU A 78 2.58 9.05 -10.81
CA GLU A 78 3.51 9.45 -9.74
C GLU A 78 4.85 10.01 -10.25
N PHE A 79 5.19 9.85 -11.54
CA PHE A 79 6.45 10.34 -12.10
C PHE A 79 6.57 11.86 -12.21
N ASN A 80 5.50 12.62 -11.98
CA ASN A 80 5.45 14.07 -12.13
C ASN A 80 5.18 14.84 -10.82
N GLU A 81 5.17 14.15 -9.67
CA GLU A 81 4.86 14.76 -8.37
C GLU A 81 6.11 15.41 -7.74
N GLN A 82 5.99 16.65 -7.24
CA GLN A 82 7.06 17.29 -6.47
C GLN A 82 7.27 16.55 -5.14
N LEU A 83 8.48 16.55 -4.58
CA LEU A 83 8.77 15.82 -3.34
C LEU A 83 7.82 16.19 -2.19
N TRP A 84 7.54 17.47 -1.98
CA TRP A 84 6.65 17.90 -0.91
C TRP A 84 5.19 17.44 -1.12
N GLN A 85 4.73 17.34 -2.38
CA GLN A 85 3.41 16.80 -2.72
C GLN A 85 3.35 15.31 -2.37
N TYR A 86 4.40 14.56 -2.75
CA TYR A 86 4.56 13.14 -2.44
C TYR A 86 4.55 12.90 -0.93
N ILE A 87 5.33 13.67 -0.16
CA ILE A 87 5.37 13.60 1.30
C ILE A 87 4.00 13.94 1.89
N ASN A 88 3.35 15.04 1.50
CA ASN A 88 2.03 15.41 2.02
C ASN A 88 0.97 14.32 1.75
N ARG A 89 1.01 13.69 0.57
CA ARG A 89 0.08 12.62 0.19
C ARG A 89 0.33 11.32 0.96
N ARG A 90 1.60 10.98 1.21
CA ARG A 90 1.98 9.75 1.92
C ARG A 90 1.87 9.94 3.44
N VAL A 91 2.19 11.12 3.96
CA VAL A 91 2.14 11.50 5.39
C VAL A 91 0.86 12.29 5.70
N SER A 92 -0.28 11.78 5.22
CA SER A 92 -1.60 12.38 5.42
C SER A 92 -2.14 12.18 6.84
N ASP A 93 -2.99 13.08 7.32
CA ASP A 93 -3.72 12.93 8.59
C ASP A 93 -4.48 11.60 8.67
N TRP A 94 -5.09 11.13 7.58
CA TRP A 94 -5.77 9.83 7.55
C TRP A 94 -4.83 8.70 8.00
N ARG A 95 -3.61 8.62 7.41
CA ARG A 95 -2.62 7.59 7.80
C ARG A 95 -2.11 7.79 9.21
N ILE A 96 -1.87 9.03 9.65
CA ILE A 96 -1.40 9.29 11.01
C ILE A 96 -2.43 8.81 12.04
N ILE A 97 -3.71 9.16 11.85
CA ILE A 97 -4.81 8.76 12.74
C ILE A 97 -4.97 7.24 12.74
N ASN A 98 -5.11 6.63 11.57
CA ASN A 98 -5.32 5.18 11.47
C ASN A 98 -4.09 4.38 11.93
N GLY A 99 -2.87 4.89 11.74
CA GLY A 99 -1.65 4.27 12.26
C GLY A 99 -1.60 4.29 13.79
N ARG A 100 -2.07 5.36 14.44
CA ARG A 100 -2.21 5.39 15.90
C ARG A 100 -3.23 4.37 16.38
N GLU A 101 -4.35 4.22 15.68
CA GLU A 101 -5.34 3.20 16.05
C GLU A 101 -4.87 1.77 15.79
N ALA A 102 -4.17 1.53 14.69
CA ALA A 102 -3.52 0.26 14.42
C ALA A 102 -2.49 -0.08 15.51
N LEU A 103 -1.70 0.89 15.96
CA LEU A 103 -0.77 0.69 17.08
C LEU A 103 -1.51 0.33 18.38
N LYS A 104 -2.61 1.01 18.71
CA LYS A 104 -3.41 0.68 19.91
C LYS A 104 -3.98 -0.73 19.82
N GLN A 105 -4.55 -1.11 18.67
CA GLN A 105 -5.16 -2.42 18.44
C GLN A 105 -4.13 -3.56 18.49
N HIS A 106 -2.92 -3.32 17.98
CA HIS A 106 -1.86 -4.32 17.86
C HIS A 106 -0.67 -4.06 18.81
N ALA A 107 -0.90 -3.37 19.93
CA ALA A 107 0.18 -2.93 20.82
C ALA A 107 1.07 -4.08 21.30
N ALA A 108 0.47 -5.22 21.67
CA ALA A 108 1.21 -6.41 22.09
C ALA A 108 2.06 -7.00 20.95
N LEU A 109 1.55 -7.00 19.71
CA LEU A 109 2.29 -7.50 18.55
C LEU A 109 3.51 -6.61 18.26
N PHE A 110 3.33 -5.29 18.21
CA PHE A 110 4.43 -4.36 17.98
C PHE A 110 5.49 -4.43 19.08
N ALA A 111 5.07 -4.55 20.35
CA ALA A 111 6.01 -4.71 21.46
C ALA A 111 6.85 -6.00 21.35
N ARG A 112 6.25 -7.13 20.92
CA ARG A 112 6.99 -8.37 20.66
C ARG A 112 7.97 -8.21 19.49
N ILE A 113 7.52 -7.65 18.37
CA ILE A 113 8.37 -7.45 17.19
C ILE A 113 9.56 -6.55 17.50
N GLU A 114 9.34 -5.44 18.21
CA GLU A 114 10.43 -4.55 18.65
C GLU A 114 11.43 -5.27 19.54
N ARG A 115 10.97 -6.08 20.49
CA ARG A 115 11.86 -6.88 21.34
C ARG A 115 12.68 -7.88 20.52
N ASP A 116 12.03 -8.60 19.60
CA ASP A 116 12.65 -9.70 18.87
C ASP A 116 13.62 -9.19 17.78
N PHE A 117 13.26 -8.11 17.09
CA PHE A 117 13.99 -7.60 15.92
C PHE A 117 14.69 -6.26 16.14
N GLY A 118 14.32 -5.48 17.15
CA GLY A 118 14.88 -4.14 17.41
C GLY A 118 14.52 -3.09 16.35
N VAL A 119 13.54 -3.38 15.49
CA VAL A 119 13.01 -2.47 14.47
C VAL A 119 11.90 -1.63 15.09
N GLU A 120 12.02 -0.32 14.98
CA GLU A 120 11.06 0.63 15.55
C GLU A 120 9.64 0.43 15.02
N ARG A 121 8.64 0.41 15.92
CA ARG A 121 7.22 0.28 15.56
C ARG A 121 6.74 1.36 14.60
N GLY A 122 7.28 2.58 14.70
CA GLY A 122 6.94 3.70 13.81
C GLY A 122 7.25 3.36 12.35
N THR A 123 8.44 2.78 12.11
CA THR A 123 8.86 2.31 10.78
C THR A 123 7.90 1.24 10.24
N LEU A 124 7.54 0.26 11.05
CA LEU A 124 6.65 -0.84 10.63
C LEU A 124 5.21 -0.37 10.39
N LEU A 125 4.69 0.52 11.24
CA LEU A 125 3.38 1.15 11.06
C LEU A 125 3.33 1.95 9.75
N ALA A 126 4.38 2.71 9.46
CA ALA A 126 4.45 3.51 8.24
C ALA A 126 4.48 2.62 6.99
N LEU A 127 5.29 1.55 6.99
CA LEU A 127 5.28 0.55 5.91
C LEU A 127 3.88 -0.05 5.73
N TRP A 128 3.27 -0.54 6.81
CA TRP A 128 1.95 -1.16 6.74
C TRP A 128 0.85 -0.20 6.25
N GLY A 129 0.90 1.06 6.69
CA GLY A 129 -0.04 2.11 6.27
C GLY A 129 0.14 2.55 4.82
N VAL A 130 1.37 2.60 4.32
CA VAL A 130 1.68 3.00 2.94
C VAL A 130 1.41 1.87 1.95
N GLU A 131 1.75 0.63 2.31
CA GLU A 131 1.61 -0.52 1.42
C GLU A 131 0.16 -1.02 1.32
N SER A 132 -0.56 -1.10 2.45
CA SER A 132 -1.87 -1.78 2.46
C SER A 132 -2.93 -1.08 3.31
N ALA A 133 -2.71 0.19 3.69
CA ALA A 133 -3.64 0.94 4.52
C ALA A 133 -3.97 0.19 5.82
N TYR A 134 -2.94 -0.36 6.47
CA TYR A 134 -3.06 -1.17 7.69
C TYR A 134 -3.89 -2.44 7.50
N GLY A 135 -3.95 -2.96 6.28
CA GLY A 135 -4.75 -4.15 5.97
C GLY A 135 -6.25 -3.93 5.99
N ASP A 136 -6.73 -2.69 5.89
CA ASP A 136 -8.16 -2.38 5.92
C ASP A 136 -8.96 -3.26 4.93
N PRO A 137 -9.98 -4.01 5.39
CA PRO A 137 -10.71 -4.95 4.55
C PRO A 137 -11.43 -4.32 3.36
N LEU A 138 -11.96 -3.09 3.51
CA LEU A 138 -12.62 -2.38 2.42
C LEU A 138 -11.59 -1.90 1.39
N VAL A 139 -10.42 -1.46 1.84
CA VAL A 139 -9.31 -1.10 0.94
C VAL A 139 -8.84 -2.30 0.16
N GLN A 140 -8.65 -3.43 0.85
CA GLN A 140 -8.34 -4.69 0.18
C GLN A 140 -9.44 -4.99 -0.84
N GLN A 141 -10.71 -5.03 -0.45
CA GLN A 141 -11.82 -5.39 -1.34
C GLN A 141 -11.90 -4.49 -2.59
N ASN A 142 -11.76 -3.17 -2.42
CA ASN A 142 -12.00 -2.19 -3.48
C ASN A 142 -10.78 -1.90 -4.36
N HIS A 143 -9.56 -2.06 -3.83
CA HIS A 143 -8.34 -1.65 -4.54
C HIS A 143 -7.33 -2.77 -4.78
N MET A 144 -7.43 -3.88 -4.04
CA MET A 144 -6.69 -5.09 -4.37
C MET A 144 -7.51 -5.98 -5.29
N ARG A 145 -6.83 -6.88 -6.00
CA ARG A 145 -7.39 -7.76 -7.02
C ARG A 145 -6.90 -9.18 -6.80
N PRO A 146 -7.61 -10.21 -7.30
CA PRO A 146 -7.09 -11.57 -7.29
C PRO A 146 -5.72 -11.66 -7.99
N VAL A 147 -4.69 -12.14 -7.27
CA VAL A 147 -3.30 -12.16 -7.74
C VAL A 147 -3.13 -13.06 -8.96
N PHE A 148 -3.78 -14.23 -8.97
CA PHE A 148 -3.63 -15.20 -10.04
C PHE A 148 -4.12 -14.70 -11.41
N PRO A 149 -5.34 -14.16 -11.56
CA PRO A 149 -5.78 -13.52 -12.80
C PRO A 149 -4.83 -12.44 -13.32
N SER A 150 -4.28 -11.61 -12.42
CA SER A 150 -3.35 -10.54 -12.78
C SER A 150 -2.00 -11.09 -13.28
N LEU A 151 -1.38 -12.01 -12.53
CA LEU A 151 -0.11 -12.62 -12.94
C LEU A 151 -0.25 -13.48 -14.18
N ALA A 152 -1.38 -14.19 -14.36
CA ALA A 152 -1.66 -14.97 -15.57
C ALA A 152 -1.78 -14.07 -16.81
N ALA A 153 -2.48 -12.93 -16.72
CA ALA A 153 -2.56 -11.97 -17.81
C ALA A 153 -1.17 -11.44 -18.19
N LEU A 154 -0.36 -11.07 -17.21
CA LEU A 154 1.00 -10.55 -17.43
C LEU A 154 1.95 -11.63 -18.01
N ALA A 155 1.92 -12.85 -17.46
CA ALA A 155 2.69 -13.98 -17.96
C ALA A 155 2.29 -14.40 -19.38
N TRP A 156 1.02 -14.23 -19.74
CA TRP A 156 0.52 -14.56 -21.07
C TRP A 156 0.86 -13.50 -22.12
N LYS A 157 0.67 -12.21 -21.80
CA LYS A 157 0.61 -11.12 -22.79
C LYS A 157 1.60 -9.99 -22.62
N GLU A 158 2.36 -9.90 -21.53
CA GLU A 158 3.39 -8.86 -21.37
C GLU A 158 4.71 -9.31 -22.03
N PRO A 159 5.10 -8.73 -23.18
CA PRO A 159 6.20 -9.29 -23.98
C PRO A 159 7.59 -8.98 -23.39
N ARG A 160 7.75 -7.92 -22.59
CA ARG A 160 9.09 -7.49 -22.14
C ARG A 160 9.62 -8.31 -20.98
N ARG A 161 8.75 -8.73 -20.06
CA ARG A 161 9.12 -9.44 -18.83
C ARG A 161 8.38 -10.76 -18.66
N ARG A 162 7.99 -11.41 -19.77
CA ARG A 162 7.25 -12.68 -19.74
C ARG A 162 7.84 -13.73 -18.80
N VAL A 163 9.16 -13.97 -18.85
CA VAL A 163 9.83 -14.98 -18.00
C VAL A 163 9.71 -14.63 -16.52
N TYR A 164 9.83 -13.34 -16.18
CA TYR A 164 9.66 -12.85 -14.81
C TYR A 164 8.23 -13.10 -14.33
N TRP A 165 7.22 -12.75 -15.13
CA TRP A 165 5.81 -12.98 -14.76
C TRP A 165 5.43 -14.45 -14.67
N GLU A 166 5.94 -15.29 -15.58
CA GLU A 166 5.81 -16.76 -15.48
C GLU A 166 6.41 -17.29 -14.16
N THR A 167 7.55 -16.73 -13.74
CA THR A 167 8.22 -17.09 -12.48
C THR A 167 7.40 -16.66 -11.26
N GLU A 168 6.89 -15.43 -11.24
CA GLU A 168 6.04 -14.94 -10.15
C GLU A 168 4.71 -15.71 -10.06
N LEU A 169 4.11 -16.09 -11.18
CA LEU A 169 2.93 -16.94 -11.20
C LEU A 169 3.21 -18.32 -10.59
N ILE A 170 4.34 -18.94 -10.92
CA ILE A 170 4.77 -20.21 -10.30
C ILE A 170 5.02 -20.02 -8.80
N ASN A 171 5.65 -18.92 -8.39
CA ASN A 171 5.88 -18.63 -6.99
C ASN A 171 4.56 -18.41 -6.22
N ALA A 172 3.57 -17.75 -6.82
CA ALA A 172 2.24 -17.64 -6.23
C ALA A 172 1.58 -19.03 -6.07
N LEU A 173 1.70 -19.91 -7.08
CA LEU A 173 1.22 -21.29 -6.98
C LEU A 173 1.91 -22.04 -5.83
N LYS A 174 3.22 -21.86 -5.62
CA LYS A 174 3.94 -22.48 -4.49
C LYS A 174 3.39 -22.06 -3.13
N ILE A 175 2.96 -20.80 -2.96
CA ILE A 175 2.36 -20.33 -1.70
C ILE A 175 1.07 -21.11 -1.40
N VAL A 176 0.22 -21.30 -2.40
CA VAL A 176 -1.00 -22.11 -2.27
C VAL A 176 -0.69 -23.60 -2.07
N ASP A 177 0.33 -24.11 -2.76
CA ASP A 177 0.74 -25.52 -2.65
C ASP A 177 1.28 -25.86 -1.26
N ARG A 178 1.95 -24.90 -0.61
CA ARG A 178 2.39 -25.01 0.80
C ARG A 178 1.26 -24.89 1.81
N GLY A 179 0.03 -24.59 1.38
CA GLY A 179 -1.11 -24.37 2.26
C GLY A 179 -1.06 -23.06 3.05
N TRP A 180 -0.21 -22.11 2.64
CA TRP A 180 -0.04 -20.82 3.30
C TRP A 180 -1.13 -19.80 2.96
N SER A 181 -1.86 -20.03 1.87
CA SER A 181 -3.02 -19.24 1.47
C SER A 181 -3.89 -20.02 0.48
N THR A 182 -5.12 -19.55 0.26
CA THR A 182 -6.02 -20.02 -0.80
C THR A 182 -6.00 -19.07 -2.00
N PRO A 183 -6.40 -19.54 -3.21
CA PRO A 183 -6.50 -18.65 -4.38
C PRO A 183 -7.38 -17.41 -4.16
N GLN A 184 -8.41 -17.54 -3.32
CA GLN A 184 -9.36 -16.48 -3.00
C GLN A 184 -8.78 -15.44 -2.04
N GLU A 185 -7.95 -15.87 -1.09
CA GLU A 185 -7.26 -14.99 -0.15
C GLU A 185 -6.12 -14.22 -0.81
N MET A 186 -5.49 -14.79 -1.85
CA MET A 186 -4.39 -14.16 -2.57
C MET A 186 -4.84 -12.93 -3.36
N ARG A 187 -4.91 -11.79 -2.67
CA ARG A 187 -5.30 -10.49 -3.22
C ARG A 187 -4.15 -9.49 -3.11
N GLY A 188 -4.02 -8.64 -4.12
CA GLY A 188 -2.86 -7.78 -4.25
C GLY A 188 -2.99 -6.68 -5.30
N SER A 189 -1.89 -6.04 -5.63
CA SER A 189 -1.82 -5.07 -6.72
C SER A 189 -2.08 -5.72 -8.08
N TRP A 190 -2.35 -4.90 -9.10
CA TRP A 190 -2.46 -5.36 -10.49
C TRP A 190 -1.22 -6.08 -11.01
N ALA A 191 -0.05 -5.85 -10.38
CA ALA A 191 1.21 -6.47 -10.74
C ALA A 191 1.50 -7.75 -9.92
N GLY A 192 0.61 -8.15 -9.01
CA GLY A 192 0.78 -9.35 -8.18
C GLY A 192 1.51 -9.13 -6.85
N ALA A 193 1.74 -7.88 -6.44
CA ALA A 193 2.24 -7.57 -5.10
C ALA A 193 1.17 -7.89 -4.04
N MET A 194 1.49 -8.65 -3.00
CA MET A 194 0.48 -9.37 -2.22
C MET A 194 0.24 -8.79 -0.81
N GLY A 195 -1.01 -8.86 -0.37
CA GLY A 195 -1.39 -8.77 1.04
C GLY A 195 -0.92 -7.51 1.75
N HIS A 196 -0.60 -7.64 3.04
CA HIS A 196 -0.21 -6.51 3.88
C HIS A 196 1.11 -5.85 3.45
N THR A 197 2.05 -6.63 2.94
CA THR A 197 3.43 -6.19 2.64
C THR A 197 3.61 -5.63 1.24
N GLN A 198 2.68 -5.93 0.32
CA GLN A 198 2.80 -5.64 -1.11
C GLN A 198 4.13 -6.14 -1.71
N TRP A 199 4.61 -7.29 -1.23
CA TRP A 199 5.73 -7.97 -1.86
C TRP A 199 5.27 -8.93 -2.96
N MET A 200 6.14 -9.11 -3.94
CA MET A 200 5.97 -10.13 -4.97
C MET A 200 6.05 -11.54 -4.36
N PRO A 201 5.39 -12.54 -4.97
CA PRO A 201 5.45 -13.93 -4.52
C PRO A 201 6.85 -14.46 -4.24
N GLU A 202 7.82 -14.17 -5.12
CA GLU A 202 9.22 -14.56 -4.91
C GLU A 202 9.80 -14.00 -3.62
N VAL A 203 9.59 -12.70 -3.36
CA VAL A 203 10.12 -12.05 -2.17
C VAL A 203 9.52 -12.70 -0.94
N TRP A 204 8.19 -12.88 -0.89
CA TRP A 204 7.52 -13.51 0.24
C TRP A 204 8.05 -14.92 0.54
N LEU A 205 8.20 -15.77 -0.50
CA LEU A 205 8.73 -17.12 -0.32
C LEU A 205 10.14 -17.16 0.29
N ASN A 206 10.93 -16.10 0.09
CA ASN A 206 12.31 -16.02 0.57
C ASN A 206 12.44 -15.36 1.97
N VAL A 207 11.54 -14.44 2.31
CA VAL A 207 11.71 -13.59 3.51
C VAL A 207 10.61 -13.78 4.55
N GLY A 208 9.47 -14.37 4.15
CA GLY A 208 8.34 -14.65 5.02
C GLY A 208 8.73 -15.54 6.21
N ILE A 209 8.13 -15.27 7.36
CA ILE A 209 8.19 -16.11 8.56
C ILE A 209 6.79 -16.31 9.13
N ASP A 210 6.59 -17.49 9.71
CA ASP A 210 5.46 -17.82 10.58
C ASP A 210 5.79 -17.21 11.95
N TYR A 211 5.26 -16.01 12.19
CA TYR A 211 5.58 -15.22 13.37
C TYR A 211 4.61 -15.48 14.52
N ASP A 212 3.35 -15.83 14.23
CA ASP A 212 2.38 -16.20 15.27
C ASP A 212 2.38 -17.70 15.61
N GLY A 213 3.10 -18.53 14.85
CA GLY A 213 3.33 -19.94 15.13
C GLY A 213 2.16 -20.84 14.74
N ASP A 214 1.31 -20.42 13.80
CA ASP A 214 0.12 -21.17 13.38
C ASP A 214 0.41 -22.27 12.34
N GLY A 215 1.68 -22.37 11.89
CA GLY A 215 2.14 -23.32 10.89
C GLY A 215 2.05 -22.81 9.45
N LYS A 216 1.61 -21.57 9.23
CA LYS A 216 1.52 -20.93 7.91
C LYS A 216 2.43 -19.71 7.86
N VAL A 217 2.89 -19.38 6.65
CA VAL A 217 3.63 -18.15 6.37
C VAL A 217 2.78 -17.32 5.41
N SER A 218 1.82 -16.57 5.97
CA SER A 218 0.78 -15.85 5.21
C SER A 218 0.94 -14.32 5.27
N PRO A 219 1.02 -13.61 4.13
CA PRO A 219 1.00 -12.14 4.13
C PRO A 219 -0.43 -11.58 4.19
N PHE A 220 -1.44 -12.44 4.39
CA PHE A 220 -2.86 -12.11 4.36
C PHE A 220 -3.51 -12.39 5.73
N GLY A 221 -4.66 -11.76 5.98
CA GLY A 221 -5.46 -12.01 7.16
C GLY A 221 -4.93 -11.28 8.40
N ARG A 222 -4.37 -12.01 9.35
CA ARG A 222 -3.75 -11.42 10.54
C ARG A 222 -2.40 -10.79 10.16
N PRO A 223 -2.01 -9.66 10.77
CA PRO A 223 -0.81 -8.94 10.36
C PRO A 223 0.50 -9.49 10.98
N ASP A 224 0.42 -10.48 11.87
CA ASP A 224 1.56 -11.00 12.64
C ASP A 224 2.74 -11.41 11.73
N ASP A 225 2.50 -12.30 10.77
CA ASP A 225 3.49 -12.76 9.79
C ASP A 225 4.01 -11.62 8.91
N ALA A 226 3.11 -10.78 8.42
CA ALA A 226 3.47 -9.66 7.56
C ALA A 226 4.43 -8.69 8.26
N LEU A 227 4.08 -8.25 9.48
CA LEU A 227 4.87 -7.30 10.24
C LEU A 227 6.17 -7.93 10.76
N GLY A 228 6.13 -9.17 11.24
CA GLY A 228 7.33 -9.91 11.65
C GLY A 228 8.31 -10.12 10.49
N SER A 229 7.79 -10.48 9.31
CA SER A 229 8.58 -10.63 8.09
C SER A 229 9.18 -9.31 7.61
N SER A 230 8.42 -8.21 7.65
CA SER A 230 8.94 -6.87 7.37
C SER A 230 10.09 -6.48 8.31
N ALA A 231 9.96 -6.75 9.61
CA ALA A 231 11.03 -6.47 10.57
C ALA A 231 12.29 -7.32 10.30
N LYS A 232 12.12 -8.63 10.06
CA LYS A 232 13.23 -9.53 9.71
C LYS A 232 13.91 -9.12 8.40
N PHE A 233 13.14 -8.68 7.41
CA PHE A 233 13.68 -8.17 6.15
C PHE A 233 14.55 -6.93 6.37
N LEU A 234 14.05 -5.93 7.10
CA LEU A 234 14.81 -4.71 7.39
C LEU A 234 16.11 -5.04 8.12
N LEU A 235 16.07 -5.92 9.13
CA LEU A 235 17.25 -6.36 9.86
C LEU A 235 18.27 -7.06 8.93
N ASN A 236 17.84 -8.08 8.18
CA ASN A 236 18.77 -8.95 7.48
C ASN A 236 19.20 -8.43 6.10
N ARG A 237 18.23 -7.96 5.31
CA ARG A 237 18.46 -7.42 3.96
C ARG A 237 18.79 -5.94 4.02
N GLY A 238 18.02 -5.17 4.79
CA GLY A 238 18.22 -3.73 4.94
C GLY A 238 19.43 -3.34 5.79
N LYS A 239 19.96 -4.27 6.60
CA LYS A 239 21.03 -3.99 7.57
C LYS A 239 20.61 -2.96 8.61
N TYR A 240 19.36 -3.06 9.07
CA TYR A 240 18.83 -2.20 10.13
C TYR A 240 19.64 -2.37 11.43
N HIS A 241 20.01 -1.27 12.05
CA HIS A 241 20.69 -1.19 13.33
C HIS A 241 19.66 -1.05 14.45
N ARG A 242 19.68 -1.98 15.39
CA ARG A 242 18.68 -2.04 16.48
C ARG A 242 18.82 -0.83 17.40
N GLY A 243 17.71 -0.16 17.70
CA GLY A 243 17.67 0.97 18.63
C GLY A 243 18.29 2.28 18.09
N GLU A 244 18.80 2.31 16.87
CA GLU A 244 19.23 3.54 16.21
C GLU A 244 18.05 4.22 15.50
N HIS A 245 18.03 5.56 15.49
CA HIS A 245 17.05 6.30 14.70
C HIS A 245 17.44 6.36 13.21
N TRP A 246 16.48 6.60 12.31
CA TRP A 246 16.76 6.65 10.86
C TRP A 246 17.60 7.87 10.44
N GLY A 247 17.48 8.98 11.17
CA GLY A 247 18.15 10.23 10.86
C GLY A 247 17.49 11.42 11.56
N TYR A 248 17.99 12.62 11.34
CA TYR A 248 17.45 13.83 11.97
C TYR A 248 17.38 14.98 10.98
N GLU A 249 16.35 15.81 11.09
CA GLU A 249 16.34 17.13 10.44
C GLU A 249 17.34 18.04 11.17
N VAL A 250 18.14 18.78 10.39
CA VAL A 250 19.27 19.55 10.91
C VAL A 250 19.30 20.97 10.36
N GLN A 251 19.96 21.86 11.09
CA GLN A 251 20.29 23.21 10.67
C GLN A 251 21.82 23.40 10.62
N GLY A 252 22.29 24.40 9.86
CA GLY A 252 23.71 24.70 9.66
C GLY A 252 24.14 24.71 8.18
N PRO A 253 25.44 24.93 7.90
CA PRO A 253 25.97 25.00 6.53
C PRO A 253 25.89 23.63 5.84
N GLY A 254 25.34 23.60 4.63
CA GLY A 254 25.04 22.35 3.90
C GLY A 254 26.04 21.98 2.79
N GLY A 255 27.02 22.85 2.49
CA GLY A 255 27.66 22.88 1.17
C GLY A 255 29.10 22.40 1.05
N SER A 256 29.78 22.00 2.13
CA SER A 256 31.23 21.69 2.06
C SER A 256 31.64 20.33 2.66
N PHE A 257 30.68 19.45 2.93
CA PHE A 257 30.95 18.22 3.68
C PHE A 257 30.41 17.01 2.93
N SER A 258 31.20 16.50 1.99
CA SER A 258 30.97 15.18 1.40
C SER A 258 31.28 14.08 2.43
N GLY A 259 30.61 12.94 2.25
CA GLY A 259 30.87 11.70 2.98
C GLY A 259 30.03 11.48 4.23
N SER A 260 30.08 10.24 4.72
CA SER A 260 29.51 9.85 6.00
C SER A 260 30.46 10.28 7.13
N ARG A 261 29.93 10.89 8.19
CA ARG A 261 30.69 11.37 9.35
C ARG A 261 29.91 11.12 10.63
N SER A 262 30.60 11.07 11.76
CA SER A 262 29.94 10.98 13.05
C SER A 262 29.12 12.22 13.34
N TYR A 263 28.01 12.07 14.08
CA TYR A 263 27.21 13.20 14.54
C TYR A 263 28.04 14.24 15.32
N LEU A 264 29.06 13.81 16.06
CA LEU A 264 30.02 14.70 16.72
C LEU A 264 30.83 15.53 15.71
N ALA A 265 31.30 14.93 14.63
CA ALA A 265 32.04 15.65 13.59
C ALA A 265 31.13 16.65 12.84
N TRP A 266 29.87 16.29 12.61
CA TRP A 266 28.85 17.20 12.09
C TRP A 266 28.61 18.40 13.02
N SER A 267 28.44 18.12 14.32
CA SER A 267 28.23 19.15 15.35
C SER A 267 29.41 20.13 15.42
N ARG A 268 30.64 19.63 15.39
CA ARG A 268 31.88 20.47 15.34
C ARG A 268 31.98 21.32 14.08
N SER A 269 31.29 20.92 13.03
CA SER A 269 31.22 21.65 11.76
C SER A 269 30.04 22.63 11.71
N GLY A 270 29.32 22.83 12.83
CA GLY A 270 28.17 23.72 12.94
C GLY A 270 26.84 23.13 12.48
N VAL A 271 26.75 21.82 12.27
CA VAL A 271 25.49 21.13 11.91
C VAL A 271 24.87 20.52 13.16
N THR A 272 23.70 21.01 13.56
CA THR A 272 22.98 20.58 14.77
C THR A 272 21.56 20.14 14.44
N ARG A 273 20.94 19.32 15.30
CA ARG A 273 19.53 18.95 15.14
C ARG A 273 18.67 20.21 15.17
N ILE A 274 17.68 20.27 14.30
CA ILE A 274 16.82 21.46 14.17
C ILE A 274 15.93 21.66 15.40
N ASP A 275 15.66 20.59 16.16
CA ASP A 275 14.94 20.65 17.44
C ASP A 275 15.82 21.07 18.63
N GLY A 276 17.13 21.26 18.42
CA GLY A 276 18.07 21.65 19.47
C GLY A 276 18.50 20.53 20.40
N GLU A 277 17.97 19.32 20.23
CA GLU A 277 18.33 18.16 21.06
C GLU A 277 19.73 17.64 20.71
N PRO A 278 20.43 16.97 21.64
CA PRO A 278 21.67 16.27 21.32
C PRO A 278 21.40 15.03 20.45
N TYR A 279 22.42 14.59 19.71
CA TYR A 279 22.37 13.28 19.06
C TYR A 279 22.54 12.18 20.13
N PRO A 280 21.64 11.18 20.22
CA PRO A 280 21.69 10.14 21.26
C PRO A 280 23.01 9.36 21.28
N ASP A 281 23.55 9.04 20.10
CA ASP A 281 24.90 8.50 19.94
C ASP A 281 25.74 9.46 19.08
N PRO A 282 26.61 10.29 19.70
CA PRO A 282 27.47 11.21 18.96
C PRO A 282 28.51 10.51 18.05
N GLN A 283 28.79 9.23 18.24
CA GLN A 283 29.76 8.48 17.43
C GLN A 283 29.12 7.80 16.21
N ALA A 284 27.80 7.63 16.21
CA ALA A 284 27.08 7.09 15.06
C ALA A 284 27.28 7.96 13.81
N ASN A 285 27.44 7.29 12.67
CA ASN A 285 27.71 7.93 11.40
C ASN A 285 26.42 8.25 10.63
N ALA A 286 26.39 9.41 10.02
CA ALA A 286 25.30 9.85 9.15
C ALA A 286 25.80 10.65 7.95
N GLN A 287 24.99 10.68 6.90
CA GLN A 287 25.26 11.41 5.68
C GLN A 287 24.28 12.57 5.51
N MET A 288 24.81 13.75 5.17
CA MET A 288 23.99 14.91 4.82
C MET A 288 23.23 14.67 3.52
N TRP A 289 21.93 14.98 3.53
CA TRP A 289 21.08 15.02 2.35
C TRP A 289 20.20 16.26 2.37
N ILE A 290 20.24 17.01 1.26
CA ILE A 290 19.41 18.17 1.01
C ILE A 290 18.60 17.85 -0.25
N PRO A 291 17.36 17.35 -0.10
CA PRO A 291 16.56 16.90 -1.24
C PRO A 291 16.18 18.01 -2.22
N VAL A 292 15.97 19.22 -1.71
CA VAL A 292 15.57 20.40 -2.48
C VAL A 292 16.34 21.60 -1.95
N GLU A 293 16.96 22.37 -2.84
CA GLU A 293 17.67 23.60 -2.47
C GLU A 293 16.75 24.56 -1.70
N GLY A 294 17.21 25.10 -0.57
CA GLY A 294 16.40 25.95 0.32
C GLY A 294 15.37 25.20 1.19
N GLY A 295 15.26 23.88 1.04
CA GLY A 295 14.39 23.03 1.84
C GLY A 295 15.04 22.43 3.09
N PRO A 296 14.36 21.47 3.74
CA PRO A 296 14.88 20.79 4.92
C PRO A 296 16.16 20.03 4.59
N LYS A 297 17.02 19.88 5.61
CA LYS A 297 18.29 19.17 5.52
C LYS A 297 18.27 18.02 6.52
N PHE A 298 18.81 16.88 6.13
CA PHE A 298 18.77 15.68 6.95
C PHE A 298 20.17 15.11 7.12
N LEU A 299 20.49 14.64 8.32
CA LEU A 299 21.55 13.67 8.52
C LEU A 299 20.91 12.27 8.55
N LEU A 300 21.21 11.46 7.54
CA LEU A 300 20.62 10.13 7.34
C LEU A 300 21.58 9.05 7.83
N GLY A 301 21.10 8.19 8.73
CA GLY A 301 21.82 7.05 9.28
C GLY A 301 21.50 5.73 8.56
N PRO A 302 22.09 4.61 9.02
CA PRO A 302 21.88 3.27 8.43
C PRO A 302 20.41 2.86 8.30
N ASN A 303 19.58 3.21 9.28
CA ASN A 303 18.17 2.80 9.30
C ASN A 303 17.30 3.47 8.23
N PHE A 304 17.64 4.68 7.77
CA PHE A 304 17.01 5.25 6.58
C PHE A 304 17.29 4.39 5.33
N TYR A 305 18.53 3.95 5.16
CA TYR A 305 18.91 3.11 4.02
C TYR A 305 18.38 1.69 4.13
N ALA A 306 18.19 1.18 5.35
CA ALA A 306 17.47 -0.07 5.58
C ALA A 306 16.02 0.02 5.11
N VAL A 307 15.30 1.11 5.40
CA VAL A 307 13.95 1.35 4.87
C VAL A 307 13.96 1.46 3.34
N LYS A 308 14.94 2.17 2.76
CA LYS A 308 15.12 2.24 1.29
C LYS A 308 15.39 0.87 0.64
N SER A 309 15.79 -0.15 1.39
CA SER A 309 15.91 -1.51 0.82
C SER A 309 14.56 -2.15 0.49
N TYR A 310 13.48 -1.68 1.11
CA TYR A 310 12.11 -2.13 0.84
C TYR A 310 11.60 -1.60 -0.51
N ASN A 311 11.92 -0.33 -0.81
CA ASN A 311 11.68 0.30 -2.10
C ASN A 311 12.82 1.29 -2.39
N PRO A 312 13.56 1.16 -3.52
CA PRO A 312 14.83 1.86 -3.77
C PRO A 312 14.70 3.36 -4.07
N SER A 313 13.69 4.05 -3.54
CA SER A 313 13.45 5.48 -3.67
C SER A 313 13.76 6.24 -2.38
N MET A 314 14.55 7.32 -2.49
CA MET A 314 14.82 8.24 -1.36
C MET A 314 13.54 8.92 -0.86
N ASN A 315 12.65 9.32 -1.79
CA ASN A 315 11.39 9.97 -1.47
C ASN A 315 10.46 9.03 -0.70
N TYR A 316 10.42 7.76 -1.12
CA TYR A 316 9.68 6.72 -0.41
C TYR A 316 10.24 6.52 1.00
N ALA A 317 11.56 6.35 1.15
CA ALA A 317 12.18 6.15 2.45
C ALA A 317 11.92 7.34 3.39
N LEU A 318 12.05 8.58 2.89
CA LEU A 318 11.70 9.78 3.67
C LEU A 318 10.24 9.80 4.08
N ALA A 319 9.32 9.41 3.19
CA ALA A 319 7.89 9.35 3.51
C ALA A 319 7.59 8.30 4.59
N ILE A 320 8.21 7.12 4.53
CA ILE A 320 8.04 6.07 5.54
C ILE A 320 8.60 6.50 6.88
N CYS A 321 9.86 6.94 6.91
CA CYS A 321 10.50 7.40 8.14
C CYS A 321 9.72 8.55 8.77
N HIS A 322 9.37 9.59 7.99
CA HIS A 322 8.59 10.70 8.50
C HIS A 322 7.19 10.28 8.97
N LEU A 323 6.48 9.43 8.22
CA LEU A 323 5.17 8.93 8.66
C LEU A 323 5.28 8.17 9.99
N GLY A 324 6.33 7.39 10.17
CA GLY A 324 6.59 6.66 11.41
C GLY A 324 6.69 7.61 12.60
N ASP A 325 7.56 8.62 12.50
CA ASP A 325 7.74 9.65 13.52
C ASP A 325 6.41 10.36 13.83
N ARG A 326 5.65 10.74 12.79
CA ARG A 326 4.37 11.43 12.91
C ARG A 326 3.29 10.59 13.59
N ILE A 327 3.25 9.29 13.31
CA ILE A 327 2.36 8.34 14.00
C ILE A 327 2.70 8.32 15.50
N LEU A 328 3.99 8.29 15.84
CA LEU A 328 4.48 8.28 17.23
C LEU A 328 4.40 9.63 17.94
N GLY A 329 4.03 10.70 17.24
CA GLY A 329 3.72 12.00 17.84
C GLY A 329 4.75 13.10 17.58
N ALA A 330 5.78 12.82 16.76
CA ALA A 330 6.70 13.87 16.31
C ALA A 330 5.96 14.94 15.47
N PRO A 331 6.46 16.20 15.46
CA PRO A 331 5.93 17.25 14.61
C PRO A 331 6.25 17.01 13.12
N PRO A 332 5.60 17.75 12.20
CA PRO A 332 6.07 17.89 10.82
C PRO A 332 7.52 18.40 10.76
N PHE A 333 8.15 18.31 9.58
CA PHE A 333 9.44 18.97 9.35
C PHE A 333 9.35 20.46 9.69
N GLN A 334 10.36 20.97 10.39
CA GLN A 334 10.39 22.36 10.84
C GLN A 334 10.68 23.31 9.68
N GLN A 335 11.64 22.96 8.81
CA GLN A 335 11.90 23.70 7.60
C GLN A 335 10.94 23.24 6.49
N PRO A 336 10.05 24.11 5.98
CA PRO A 336 9.17 23.75 4.87
C PRO A 336 9.99 23.56 3.59
N PHE A 337 9.49 22.71 2.70
CA PHE A 337 10.00 22.66 1.34
C PHE A 337 9.66 23.98 0.60
N PRO A 338 10.56 24.51 -0.25
CA PRO A 338 10.29 25.74 -0.98
C PRO A 338 9.05 25.62 -1.85
N GLY A 339 8.18 26.62 -1.82
CA GLY A 339 6.93 26.64 -2.59
C GLY A 339 5.89 25.61 -2.15
N SER A 340 6.11 24.88 -1.05
CA SER A 340 5.15 23.92 -0.53
C SER A 340 3.94 24.58 0.12
N GLU A 341 2.86 23.82 0.19
CA GLU A 341 1.68 24.13 0.98
C GLU A 341 1.64 23.19 2.20
N ARG A 342 1.00 23.61 3.30
CA ARG A 342 0.69 22.66 4.37
C ARG A 342 -0.18 21.52 3.83
N ALA A 343 -0.03 20.34 4.40
CA ALA A 343 -0.95 19.24 4.12
C ALA A 343 -2.38 19.65 4.50
N LEU A 344 -3.36 19.16 3.73
CA LEU A 344 -4.77 19.24 4.10
C LEU A 344 -5.03 18.33 5.30
N THR A 345 -5.90 18.79 6.19
CA THR A 345 -6.44 17.95 7.26
C THR A 345 -7.34 16.86 6.70
N LEU A 346 -7.63 15.82 7.48
CA LEU A 346 -8.58 14.78 7.07
C LEU A 346 -9.94 15.38 6.63
N ALA A 347 -10.49 16.30 7.42
CA ALA A 347 -11.76 16.96 7.12
C ALA A 347 -11.70 17.79 5.82
N GLU A 348 -10.58 18.45 5.55
CA GLU A 348 -10.39 19.22 4.32
C GLU A 348 -10.26 18.31 3.09
N VAL A 349 -9.62 17.14 3.22
CA VAL A 349 -9.58 16.15 2.12
C VAL A 349 -10.98 15.60 1.84
N GLN A 350 -11.75 15.27 2.87
CA GLN A 350 -13.12 14.79 2.72
C GLN A 350 -14.05 15.86 2.12
N GLU A 351 -13.87 17.12 2.53
CA GLU A 351 -14.58 18.26 1.93
C GLU A 351 -14.22 18.41 0.46
N MET A 352 -12.92 18.37 0.12
CA MET A 352 -12.45 18.43 -1.26
C MET A 352 -13.07 17.32 -2.11
N GLN A 353 -13.04 16.08 -1.63
CA GLN A 353 -13.63 14.93 -2.34
C GLN A 353 -15.14 15.13 -2.57
N THR A 354 -15.86 15.53 -1.52
CA THR A 354 -17.31 15.82 -1.59
C THR A 354 -17.63 16.89 -2.64
N ARG A 355 -16.84 17.98 -2.66
CA ARG A 355 -17.03 19.08 -3.61
C ARG A 355 -16.70 18.66 -5.03
N LEU A 356 -15.62 17.92 -5.25
CA LEU A 356 -15.26 17.36 -6.55
C LEU A 356 -16.38 16.46 -7.10
N THR A 357 -16.87 15.51 -6.29
CA THR A 357 -17.98 14.63 -6.71
C THR A 357 -19.22 15.44 -7.07
N ARG A 358 -19.59 16.44 -6.25
CA ARG A 358 -20.73 17.33 -6.54
C ARG A 358 -20.54 18.14 -7.83
N ALA A 359 -19.30 18.52 -8.15
CA ALA A 359 -18.95 19.21 -9.38
C ALA A 359 -18.83 18.28 -10.60
N GLY A 360 -19.13 16.98 -10.46
CA GLY A 360 -19.10 16.00 -11.56
C GLY A 360 -17.75 15.30 -11.75
N PHE A 361 -16.80 15.47 -10.83
CA PHE A 361 -15.49 14.81 -10.84
C PHE A 361 -15.49 13.67 -9.81
N ASP A 362 -15.69 12.44 -10.28
CA ASP A 362 -15.80 11.26 -9.42
C ASP A 362 -14.46 10.91 -8.74
N THR A 363 -14.46 10.96 -7.41
CA THR A 363 -13.29 10.66 -6.57
C THR A 363 -13.24 9.21 -6.10
N GLY A 364 -14.25 8.39 -6.42
CA GLY A 364 -14.40 7.02 -5.93
C GLY A 364 -14.85 6.93 -4.46
N GLY A 365 -15.32 8.04 -3.88
CA GLY A 365 -15.70 8.15 -2.47
C GLY A 365 -15.16 9.41 -1.79
N THR A 366 -15.52 9.59 -0.51
CA THR A 366 -15.17 10.76 0.33
C THR A 366 -14.54 10.33 1.65
N ASP A 367 -13.70 9.31 1.61
CA ASP A 367 -13.12 8.65 2.78
C ASP A 367 -11.88 9.35 3.36
N GLY A 368 -11.42 10.43 2.73
CA GLY A 368 -10.23 11.17 3.13
C GLY A 368 -8.91 10.58 2.63
N ARG A 369 -8.94 9.51 1.82
CA ARG A 369 -7.76 8.89 1.22
C ARG A 369 -7.54 9.39 -0.20
N VAL A 370 -6.34 9.89 -0.48
CA VAL A 370 -5.98 10.36 -1.83
C VAL A 370 -5.41 9.21 -2.66
N GLY A 371 -6.31 8.47 -3.31
CA GLY A 371 -6.00 7.41 -4.27
C GLY A 371 -5.97 7.88 -5.73
N ASN A 372 -5.81 6.94 -6.66
CA ASN A 372 -5.72 7.23 -8.10
C ASN A 372 -6.97 7.94 -8.65
N ASP A 373 -8.16 7.57 -8.19
CA ASP A 373 -9.41 8.16 -8.65
C ASP A 373 -9.56 9.60 -8.16
N THR A 374 -9.24 9.86 -6.88
CA THR A 374 -9.17 11.23 -6.34
C THR A 374 -8.14 12.09 -7.08
N MET A 375 -6.93 11.58 -7.34
CA MET A 375 -5.91 12.32 -8.11
C MET A 375 -6.36 12.61 -9.54
N LYS A 376 -7.07 11.67 -10.18
CA LYS A 376 -7.65 11.87 -11.52
C LYS A 376 -8.72 12.96 -11.48
N ALA A 377 -9.65 12.90 -10.53
CA ALA A 377 -10.71 13.90 -10.35
C ALA A 377 -10.13 15.30 -10.14
N ILE A 378 -9.11 15.42 -9.30
CA ILE A 378 -8.40 16.69 -9.07
C ILE A 378 -7.78 17.21 -10.37
N ARG A 379 -7.10 16.35 -11.12
CA ARG A 379 -6.47 16.74 -12.40
C ARG A 379 -7.49 17.23 -13.41
N ASP A 380 -8.59 16.50 -13.54
CA ASP A 380 -9.68 16.87 -14.47
C ASP A 380 -10.32 18.20 -14.05
N TYR A 381 -10.50 18.43 -12.74
CA TYR A 381 -10.98 19.71 -12.21
C TYR A 381 -9.98 20.85 -12.46
N GLN A 382 -8.69 20.65 -12.17
CA GLN A 382 -7.62 21.62 -12.45
C GLN A 382 -7.64 22.04 -13.94
N ASN A 383 -7.72 21.07 -14.86
CA ASN A 383 -7.87 21.34 -16.29
C ASN A 383 -9.13 22.14 -16.61
N LYS A 384 -10.27 21.78 -16.02
CA LYS A 384 -11.56 22.45 -16.24
C LYS A 384 -11.50 23.94 -15.87
N ILE A 385 -10.82 24.29 -14.78
CA ILE A 385 -10.73 25.67 -14.28
C ILE A 385 -9.48 26.42 -14.75
N GLY A 386 -8.62 25.80 -15.58
CA GLY A 386 -7.37 26.38 -16.05
C GLY A 386 -6.30 26.57 -14.96
N LEU A 387 -6.35 25.78 -13.88
CA LEU A 387 -5.35 25.80 -12.82
C LEU A 387 -4.11 24.99 -13.23
N SER A 388 -2.98 25.67 -13.39
CA SER A 388 -1.71 25.06 -13.82
C SER A 388 -0.69 24.96 -12.68
N PRO A 389 0.09 23.86 -12.60
CA PRO A 389 -0.04 22.65 -13.40
C PRO A 389 -1.27 21.83 -13.00
N ALA A 390 -1.90 21.16 -13.96
CA ALA A 390 -2.91 20.14 -13.71
C ALA A 390 -2.23 18.80 -13.34
N ASP A 391 -1.56 18.80 -12.19
CA ASP A 391 -0.74 17.68 -11.71
C ASP A 391 -1.57 16.58 -11.01
N GLY A 392 -2.77 16.90 -10.56
CA GLY A 392 -3.62 16.02 -9.74
C GLY A 392 -3.39 16.17 -8.23
N TYR A 393 -2.59 17.15 -7.79
CA TYR A 393 -2.36 17.41 -6.37
C TYR A 393 -3.47 18.27 -5.76
N GLY A 394 -4.20 17.68 -4.82
CA GLY A 394 -5.35 18.31 -4.14
C GLY A 394 -4.91 19.16 -2.95
N GLY A 395 -4.16 20.24 -3.21
CA GLY A 395 -3.69 21.17 -2.19
C GLY A 395 -4.71 22.24 -1.77
N LEU A 396 -4.25 23.22 -1.00
CA LEU A 396 -5.05 24.36 -0.56
C LEU A 396 -5.61 25.16 -1.74
N LYS A 397 -4.84 25.28 -2.83
CA LYS A 397 -5.29 25.99 -4.05
C LYS A 397 -6.52 25.34 -4.68
N VAL A 398 -6.53 24.00 -4.79
CA VAL A 398 -7.66 23.25 -5.34
C VAL A 398 -8.88 23.36 -4.42
N LEU A 399 -8.69 23.18 -3.12
CA LEU A 399 -9.77 23.31 -2.14
C LEU A 399 -10.35 24.74 -2.12
N ALA A 400 -9.52 25.77 -2.20
CA ALA A 400 -9.96 27.15 -2.27
C ALA A 400 -10.79 27.43 -3.54
N ALA A 401 -10.38 26.91 -4.70
CA ALA A 401 -11.15 27.04 -5.94
C ALA A 401 -12.53 26.37 -5.82
N LEU A 402 -12.58 25.15 -5.27
CA LEU A 402 -13.83 24.42 -5.03
C LEU A 402 -14.76 25.14 -4.04
N ARG A 403 -14.21 25.80 -3.02
CA ARG A 403 -14.99 26.61 -2.07
C ARG A 403 -15.57 27.87 -2.70
N GLN A 404 -14.91 28.42 -3.72
CA GLN A 404 -15.39 29.57 -4.49
C GLN A 404 -16.39 29.20 -5.59
N GLY A 405 -16.64 27.91 -5.83
CA GLY A 405 -17.55 27.45 -6.88
C GLY A 405 -17.05 27.71 -8.30
N ARG A 406 -15.73 27.77 -8.49
CA ARG A 406 -15.10 27.93 -9.81
C ARG A 406 -15.19 26.69 -10.67
#